data_AF-A0A932JHV9-F1
#
_entry.id   AF-A0A932JHV9-F1
#
_cell.length_a   1.000
_cell.length_b   1.000
_cell.length_c   1.000
_cell.angle_alpha   90.00
_cell.angle_beta   90.00
_cell.angle_gamma   90.00
#
_symmetry.space_group_name_H-M   'P 1'
#
loop_
_entity.id
_entity.type
_entity.pdbx_description
1 polymer ?
#
loop_
_entity_poly.entity_id
_entity_poly.type
_entity_poly.pdbx_seq_one_letter_code
_entity_poly.pdbx_strand_id
1 'polypeptide(L)'
;NNCPYKVRRFNFLNWHKNDKSPLDLVFNPDVTVRMRGIMEKCTFCVQRINEGKFHAKDHGRARVQDGEVITACQQACPAGAIIFGDMNDKTSRVYLSKNSDDRKFRVLEELNVRPSITYHGKVRNKAEKA
;
A
#
# COMPACT_ATOMS: atom_id res chain seq x y z
N ASN A 1 -9.31 17.71 7.69
CA ASN A 1 -9.30 18.20 6.28
C ASN A 1 -7.92 18.40 5.66
N ASN A 2 -6.86 18.53 6.47
CA ASN A 2 -5.50 18.93 6.04
C ASN A 2 -4.74 17.94 5.13
N CYS A 3 -5.24 16.72 4.90
CA CYS A 3 -4.57 15.82 3.95
C CYS A 3 -4.75 16.36 2.52
N PRO A 4 -3.67 16.67 1.77
CA PRO A 4 -3.79 17.25 0.44
C PRO A 4 -4.46 16.28 -0.54
N TYR A 5 -4.16 14.98 -0.39
CA TYR A 5 -4.72 13.90 -1.22
C TYR A 5 -6.15 13.49 -0.88
N LYS A 6 -6.71 13.96 0.24
CA LYS A 6 -8.07 13.58 0.72
C LYS A 6 -8.33 12.06 0.72
N VAL A 7 -7.30 11.28 1.09
CA VAL A 7 -7.35 9.80 1.15
C VAL A 7 -7.79 9.24 2.50
N ARG A 8 -8.13 10.11 3.46
CA ARG A 8 -8.77 9.69 4.71
C ARG A 8 -10.27 9.57 4.48
N ARG A 9 -10.83 8.40 4.73
CA ARG A 9 -12.27 8.11 4.64
C ARG A 9 -12.83 8.08 6.05
N PHE A 10 -14.04 8.60 6.22
CA PHE A 10 -14.69 8.69 7.53
C PHE A 10 -15.95 7.83 7.50
N ASN A 11 -16.10 7.00 8.53
CA ASN A 11 -17.29 6.17 8.69
C ASN A 11 -18.41 7.01 9.30
N PHE A 12 -19.23 7.63 8.45
CA PHE A 12 -20.36 8.45 8.89
C PHE A 12 -21.45 7.64 9.60
N LEU A 13 -21.78 6.47 9.04
CA LEU A 13 -22.81 5.58 9.54
C LEU A 13 -22.20 4.25 10.01
N ASN A 14 -22.98 3.46 10.74
CA ASN A 14 -22.60 2.10 11.07
C ASN A 14 -23.02 1.16 9.92
N TRP A 15 -22.11 0.92 8.99
CA TRP A 15 -22.36 0.09 7.80
C TRP A 15 -22.54 -1.40 8.14
N HIS A 16 -21.95 -1.86 9.24
CA HIS A 16 -21.93 -3.27 9.62
C HIS A 16 -23.03 -3.67 10.61
N LYS A 17 -23.96 -2.75 10.92
CA LYS A 17 -24.99 -2.98 11.95
C LYS A 17 -25.86 -4.22 11.69
N ASN A 18 -26.13 -4.50 10.41
CA ASN A 18 -27.06 -5.55 10.00
C ASN A 18 -26.34 -6.77 9.40
N ASP A 19 -25.00 -6.82 9.48
CA ASP A 19 -24.24 -7.96 8.98
C ASP A 19 -24.55 -9.16 9.89
N LYS A 20 -25.16 -10.20 9.30
CA LYS A 20 -25.51 -11.44 9.99
C LYS A 20 -24.62 -12.56 9.47
N SER A 21 -24.45 -13.60 10.30
CA SER A 21 -23.77 -14.81 9.87
C SER A 21 -24.46 -15.39 8.63
N PRO A 22 -23.71 -15.74 7.57
CA PRO A 22 -22.24 -15.97 7.53
C PRO A 22 -21.39 -14.82 6.96
N LEU A 23 -21.95 -13.63 6.72
CA LEU A 23 -21.21 -12.51 6.11
C LEU A 23 -20.06 -12.01 6.99
N ASP A 24 -20.18 -12.19 8.31
CA ASP A 24 -19.14 -11.87 9.29
C ASP A 24 -17.84 -12.67 9.07
N LEU A 25 -17.94 -13.88 8.51
CA LEU A 25 -16.79 -14.75 8.21
C LEU A 25 -15.92 -14.25 7.05
N VAL A 26 -16.41 -13.28 6.27
CA VAL A 26 -15.62 -12.66 5.18
C VAL A 26 -14.58 -11.70 5.74
N PHE A 27 -14.75 -11.21 6.96
CA PHE A 27 -13.82 -10.25 7.55
C PHE A 27 -12.50 -10.90 7.94
N ASN A 28 -11.41 -10.18 7.64
CA ASN A 28 -10.08 -10.59 8.06
C ASN A 28 -9.94 -10.34 9.58
N PRO A 29 -9.61 -11.37 10.39
CA PRO A 29 -9.49 -11.24 11.84
C PRO A 29 -8.34 -10.31 12.29
N ASP A 30 -7.32 -10.12 11.46
CA ASP A 30 -6.14 -9.29 11.77
C ASP A 30 -6.38 -7.80 11.50
N VAL A 31 -7.56 -7.43 10.98
CA VAL A 31 -7.93 -6.05 10.68
C VAL A 31 -9.14 -5.65 11.50
N THR A 32 -9.03 -4.52 12.16
CA THR A 32 -10.14 -3.98 12.96
C THR A 32 -11.31 -3.57 12.07
N VAL A 33 -12.48 -4.17 12.31
CA VAL A 33 -13.75 -3.70 11.76
C VAL A 33 -14.15 -2.43 12.50
N ARG A 34 -14.13 -1.30 11.78
CA ARG A 34 -14.32 0.03 12.39
C ARG A 34 -15.80 0.39 12.48
N MET A 35 -16.18 0.98 13.61
CA MET A 35 -17.53 1.52 13.82
C MET A 35 -17.70 2.92 13.23
N ARG A 36 -18.92 3.48 13.35
CA ARG A 36 -19.22 4.88 13.02
C ARG A 36 -18.32 5.84 13.82
N GLY A 37 -18.01 6.99 13.24
CA GLY A 37 -17.23 8.04 13.90
C GLY A 37 -15.71 7.86 13.81
N ILE A 38 -15.23 6.85 13.10
CA ILE A 38 -13.79 6.56 12.98
C ILE A 38 -13.30 6.91 11.58
N MET A 39 -12.12 7.53 11.50
CA MET A 39 -11.41 7.72 10.23
C MET A 39 -10.51 6.54 9.89
N GLU A 40 -10.44 6.25 8.61
CA GLU A 40 -9.65 5.19 8.02
C GLU A 40 -8.86 5.70 6.82
N LYS A 41 -7.80 4.97 6.48
CA LYS A 41 -6.91 5.26 5.35
C LYS A 41 -6.14 4.00 4.98
N CYS A 42 -5.44 4.03 3.85
CA CYS A 42 -4.42 3.04 3.55
C CYS A 42 -3.35 3.01 4.65
N THR A 43 -3.08 1.82 5.17
CA THR A 43 -2.06 1.53 6.20
C THR A 43 -0.89 0.72 5.63
N PHE A 44 -0.80 0.60 4.30
CA PHE A 44 0.12 -0.32 3.62
C PHE A 44 0.02 -1.77 4.10
N CYS A 45 -1.21 -2.22 4.40
CA CYS A 45 -1.48 -3.56 4.90
C CYS A 45 -0.62 -3.89 6.14
N VAL A 46 -0.66 -3.02 7.14
CA VAL A 46 0.12 -3.17 8.39
C VAL A 46 0.00 -4.55 9.03
N GLN A 47 -1.16 -5.21 8.90
CA GLN A 47 -1.38 -6.57 9.36
C GLN A 47 -0.39 -7.57 8.71
N ARG A 48 -0.18 -7.48 7.40
CA ARG A 48 0.77 -8.31 6.66
C ARG A 48 2.23 -7.94 6.94
N ILE A 49 2.51 -6.65 7.19
CA ILE A 49 3.84 -6.19 7.60
C ILE A 49 4.21 -6.79 8.96
N ASN A 50 3.28 -6.77 9.91
CA ASN A 50 3.51 -7.30 11.24
C ASN A 50 3.70 -8.82 11.20
N GLU A 51 2.83 -9.53 10.47
CA GLU A 51 2.96 -10.97 10.21
C GLU A 51 4.33 -11.33 9.63
N GLY A 52 4.75 -10.66 8.54
CA GLY A 52 6.07 -10.89 7.94
C GLY A 52 7.24 -10.59 8.88
N LYS A 53 7.11 -9.57 9.74
CA LYS A 53 8.12 -9.27 10.78
C LYS A 53 8.19 -10.36 11.85
N PHE A 54 7.05 -10.91 12.27
CA PHE A 54 7.01 -12.00 13.22
C PHE A 54 7.60 -13.27 12.63
N HIS A 55 7.23 -13.64 11.40
CA HIS A 55 7.85 -14.76 10.70
C HIS A 55 9.38 -14.61 10.57
N ALA A 56 9.86 -13.43 10.17
CA ALA A 56 11.29 -13.18 10.11
C ALA A 56 11.97 -13.40 11.48
N LYS A 57 11.36 -12.88 12.55
CA LYS A 57 11.86 -13.02 13.92
C LYS A 57 11.87 -14.48 14.39
N ASP A 58 10.82 -15.24 14.10
CA ASP A 58 10.70 -16.66 14.46
C ASP A 58 11.77 -17.51 13.76
N HIS A 59 12.16 -17.13 12.54
CA HIS A 59 13.29 -17.71 11.81
C HIS A 59 14.66 -17.15 12.23
N GLY A 60 14.74 -16.37 13.32
CA GLY A 60 15.99 -15.78 13.82
C GLY A 60 16.56 -14.65 12.95
N ARG A 61 15.78 -14.12 12.00
CA ARG A 61 16.20 -13.03 11.12
C ARG A 61 15.79 -11.67 11.72
N ALA A 62 16.73 -10.72 11.68
CA ALA A 62 16.46 -9.35 12.11
C ALA A 62 15.66 -8.52 11.08
N ARG A 63 15.61 -8.96 9.83
CA ARG A 63 14.94 -8.25 8.72
C ARG A 63 14.07 -9.18 7.89
N VAL A 64 12.98 -8.60 7.41
CA VAL A 64 12.08 -9.17 6.41
C VAL A 64 12.78 -9.12 5.06
N GLN A 65 12.69 -10.20 4.28
CA GLN A 65 13.28 -10.26 2.95
C GLN A 65 12.35 -9.61 1.91
N ASP A 66 12.90 -9.11 0.81
CA ASP A 66 12.09 -8.57 -0.28
C ASP A 66 11.17 -9.65 -0.85
N GLY A 67 9.90 -9.30 -1.08
CA GLY A 67 8.88 -10.26 -1.52
C GLY A 67 8.23 -11.12 -0.43
N GLU A 68 8.75 -11.13 0.80
CA GLU A 68 8.12 -11.85 1.93
C GLU A 68 6.81 -11.16 2.38
N VAL A 69 6.75 -9.83 2.26
CA VAL A 69 5.53 -9.05 2.53
C VAL A 69 4.98 -8.50 1.22
N ILE A 70 3.84 -9.04 0.81
CA ILE A 70 3.10 -8.59 -0.38
C ILE A 70 1.79 -7.93 0.06
N THR A 71 1.62 -6.66 -0.29
CA THR A 71 0.38 -5.93 0.04
C THR A 71 -0.80 -6.44 -0.77
N ALA A 72 -2.03 -6.28 -0.26
CA ALA A 72 -3.23 -6.76 -0.95
C ALA A 72 -3.39 -6.15 -2.35
N CYS A 73 -3.12 -4.84 -2.51
CA CYS A 73 -3.21 -4.17 -3.81
C CYS A 73 -2.09 -4.58 -4.79
N GLN A 74 -0.89 -4.89 -4.29
CA GLN A 74 0.18 -5.46 -5.10
C GLN A 74 -0.17 -6.87 -5.58
N GLN A 75 -0.64 -7.74 -4.68
CA GLN A 75 -1.02 -9.11 -5.01
C GLN A 75 -2.18 -9.16 -6.00
N ALA A 76 -3.17 -8.27 -5.85
CA ALA A 76 -4.34 -8.24 -6.72
C ALA A 76 -4.07 -7.65 -8.11
N CYS A 77 -2.93 -6.97 -8.32
CA CYS A 77 -2.64 -6.31 -9.59
C CYS A 77 -2.00 -7.28 -10.59
N PRO A 78 -2.71 -7.74 -11.64
CA PRO A 78 -2.15 -8.69 -12.61
C PRO A 78 -1.03 -8.05 -13.46
N ALA A 79 -1.06 -6.73 -13.63
CA ALA A 79 -0.04 -6.00 -14.38
C ALA A 79 1.27 -5.78 -13.60
N GLY A 80 1.32 -6.12 -12.31
CA GLY A 80 2.51 -5.89 -11.48
C GLY A 80 2.88 -4.41 -11.31
N ALA A 81 1.89 -3.50 -11.39
CA ALA A 81 2.12 -2.06 -11.39
C ALA A 81 2.53 -1.49 -10.03
N ILE A 82 2.13 -2.15 -8.94
CA ILE A 82 2.42 -1.71 -7.56
C ILE A 82 3.57 -2.57 -7.04
N ILE A 83 4.64 -1.92 -6.60
CA ILE A 83 5.80 -2.58 -5.97
C ILE A 83 5.92 -2.03 -4.55
N PHE A 84 5.87 -2.92 -3.57
CA PHE A 84 6.06 -2.61 -2.16
C PHE A 84 7.28 -3.37 -1.63
N GLY A 85 8.02 -2.77 -0.71
CA GLY A 85 9.22 -3.36 -0.12
C GLY A 85 9.93 -2.40 0.85
N ASP A 86 11.10 -2.80 1.34
CA ASP A 86 11.93 -1.97 2.23
C ASP A 86 12.81 -1.00 1.41
N MET A 87 12.66 0.29 1.68
CA MET A 87 13.46 1.35 1.06
C MET A 87 14.89 1.45 1.62
N ASN A 88 15.17 0.85 2.78
CA ASN A 88 16.50 0.85 3.38
C ASN A 88 17.39 -0.27 2.81
N ASP A 89 16.78 -1.29 2.21
CA ASP A 89 17.49 -2.32 1.47
C ASP A 89 17.76 -1.82 0.04
N LYS A 90 19.04 -1.66 -0.30
CA LYS A 90 19.47 -1.17 -1.61
C LYS A 90 19.28 -2.21 -2.73
N THR A 91 19.08 -3.47 -2.37
CA THR A 91 18.84 -4.57 -3.32
C THR A 91 17.37 -4.83 -3.58
N SER A 92 16.46 -4.19 -2.81
CA SER A 92 15.02 -4.41 -2.94
C SER A 92 14.48 -3.89 -4.26
N ARG A 93 13.43 -4.55 -4.77
CA ARG A 93 12.78 -4.17 -6.03
C ARG A 93 12.24 -2.74 -5.99
N VAL A 94 11.76 -2.28 -4.83
CA VAL A 94 11.26 -0.90 -4.66
C VAL A 94 12.39 0.12 -4.70
N TYR A 95 13.53 -0.16 -4.08
CA TYR A 95 14.69 0.74 -4.12
C TYR A 95 15.23 0.87 -5.54
N LEU A 96 15.38 -0.26 -6.23
CA LEU A 96 15.83 -0.28 -7.62
C LEU A 96 14.87 0.49 -8.52
N SER A 97 13.57 0.16 -8.50
CA SER A 97 12.56 0.83 -9.33
C SER A 97 12.51 2.35 -9.09
N LYS A 98 12.67 2.79 -7.84
CA LYS A 98 12.68 4.21 -7.49
C LYS A 98 13.97 4.92 -7.86
N ASN A 99 15.11 4.24 -7.92
CA ASN A 99 16.39 4.91 -8.21
C ASN A 99 16.80 4.82 -9.67
N SER A 100 16.38 3.77 -10.39
CA SER A 100 16.78 3.53 -11.77
C SER A 100 15.94 4.26 -12.83
N ASP A 101 14.72 4.69 -12.49
CA ASP A 101 13.80 5.31 -13.46
C ASP A 101 13.80 6.84 -13.33
N ASP A 102 14.09 7.53 -14.44
CA ASP A 102 14.05 9.00 -14.53
C ASP A 102 12.61 9.54 -14.61
N ARG A 103 11.62 8.69 -14.90
CA ARG A 103 10.20 9.08 -15.05
C ARG A 103 9.46 9.11 -13.72
N LYS A 104 10.17 8.97 -12.62
CA LYS A 104 9.59 8.96 -11.28
C LYS A 104 9.15 10.37 -10.88
N PHE A 105 8.00 10.46 -10.23
CA PHE A 105 7.53 11.72 -9.65
C PHE A 105 6.76 11.47 -8.36
N ARG A 106 6.72 12.50 -7.52
CA ARG A 106 5.89 12.52 -6.31
C ARG A 106 4.68 13.41 -6.57
N VAL A 107 3.51 12.95 -6.17
CA VAL A 107 2.27 13.71 -6.37
C VAL A 107 2.25 14.89 -5.39
N LEU A 108 2.03 16.10 -5.92
CA LEU A 108 2.04 17.36 -5.16
C LEU A 108 3.39 17.63 -4.48
N GLU A 109 4.48 17.60 -5.26
CA GLU A 109 5.83 17.82 -4.76
C GLU A 109 6.06 19.26 -4.28
N GLU A 110 5.31 20.22 -4.83
CA GLU A 110 5.35 21.65 -4.48
C GLU A 110 4.99 21.90 -3.02
N LEU A 111 4.16 21.02 -2.43
CA LEU A 111 3.76 21.11 -1.03
C LEU A 111 4.81 20.53 -0.05
N ASN A 112 5.89 19.92 -0.56
CA ASN A 112 6.98 19.32 0.20
C ASN A 112 6.51 18.34 1.31
N VAL A 113 5.42 17.61 1.08
CA VAL A 113 4.87 16.63 2.03
C VAL A 113 5.62 15.29 2.04
N ARG A 114 6.63 15.14 1.17
CA ARG A 114 7.56 13.99 1.07
C ARG A 114 6.86 12.62 1.19
N PRO A 115 5.92 12.30 0.29
CA PRO A 115 5.18 11.04 0.36
C PRO A 115 6.12 9.83 0.19
N SER A 116 5.80 8.73 0.88
CA SER A 116 6.54 7.47 0.73
C SER A 116 6.31 6.80 -0.63
N ILE A 117 5.17 7.07 -1.27
CA ILE A 117 4.80 6.52 -2.59
C ILE A 117 5.42 7.39 -3.68
N THR A 118 6.00 6.74 -4.69
CA THR A 118 6.51 7.37 -5.90
C THR A 118 5.81 6.73 -7.10
N TYR A 119 5.41 7.54 -8.08
CA TYR A 119 4.72 7.08 -9.28
C TYR A 119 5.65 7.20 -10.48
N HIS A 120 5.37 6.40 -11.51
CA HIS A 120 6.08 6.48 -12.79
C HIS A 120 5.20 7.16 -13.84
N GLY A 121 5.79 8.05 -14.63
CA GLY A 121 5.13 8.72 -15.73
C GLY A 121 4.61 7.74 -16.77
N LYS A 122 3.36 7.90 -17.21
CA LYS A 122 2.78 7.05 -18.26
C LYS A 122 3.36 7.43 -19.62
N VAL A 123 4.24 6.59 -20.15
CA VAL A 123 4.72 6.71 -21.55
C VAL A 123 3.68 6.11 -22.49
N ARG A 124 3.25 6.87 -23.49
CA ARG A 124 2.36 6.39 -24.55
C ARG A 124 3.14 6.42 -25.86
N ASN A 125 3.40 5.24 -26.43
CA ASN A 125 3.98 5.15 -27.76
C ASN A 125 2.90 5.53 -28.79
N LYS A 126 3.07 6.66 -29.47
CA LYS A 126 2.17 7.09 -30.56
C LYS A 126 2.85 6.69 -31.87
N ALA A 127 2.11 6.04 -32.78
CA ALA A 127 2.60 5.83 -34.13
C ALA A 127 2.91 7.17 -34.79
N GLU A 128 4.02 7.26 -35.53
CA GLU A 128 4.31 8.43 -36.36
C GLU A 128 3.13 8.65 -37.31
N LYS A 129 2.65 9.90 -37.38
CA LYS A 129 1.69 10.28 -38.41
C LYS A 129 2.44 10.23 -39.74
N ALA A 130 2.07 9.29 -40.61
CA ALA A 130 2.47 9.29 -42.01
C ALA A 130 2.03 10.58 -42.70
#